data_AF-A0A1L5KVC8-F1
#
_entry.id   AF-A0A1L5KVC8-F1
#
_cell.length_a   1.000
_cell.length_b   1.000
_cell.length_c   1.000
_cell.angle_alpha   90.00
_cell.angle_beta   90.00
_cell.angle_gamma   90.00
#
_symmetry.space_group_name_H-M   'P 1'
#
loop_
_entity.id
_entity.type
_entity.pdbx_description
1 polymer ?
#
loop_
_entity_poly.entity_id
_entity_poly.type
_entity_poly.pdbx_seq_one_letter_code
_entity_poly.pdbx_strand_id
1 'polypeptide(L)'
;MDDNAIHEWLIKCFGPIQGEMAWQQISQLPEEIRAQMMSQDPSRLPDPAEVQQMMAAFSAGGLNTMGDMQRTVEEGPINVKLAKSIALQQANASGSQPSVSAVDGEAARRAMSEANLWLDTACEFDPAPGEPDVLTRAGWVEGTIDQWAKFAAPVAESMNDALASVISERLGGMLGNGEVAGMFAGPVPIPIPDGMKDPGQLMKLLGNTSFAMQLGHAAGNLSHEVHGSFDQGISLLKNPAGGLIAQNATEYAKSL
;
A
#
# COMPACT_ATOMS: atom_id res chain seq x y z
N MET A 1 34.84 10.14 -7.00
CA MET A 1 34.02 10.18 -5.77
C MET A 1 34.88 9.70 -4.60
N ASP A 2 34.52 10.03 -3.36
CA ASP A 2 35.13 9.41 -2.18
C ASP A 2 34.36 8.12 -1.87
N ASP A 3 35.00 6.97 -1.97
CA ASP A 3 34.43 5.62 -1.75
C ASP A 3 33.63 5.54 -0.44
N ASN A 4 34.06 6.33 0.55
CA ASN A 4 33.44 6.41 1.86
C ASN A 4 32.00 6.96 1.83
N ALA A 5 31.66 7.85 0.89
CA ALA A 5 30.33 8.46 0.84
C ALA A 5 29.23 7.50 0.36
N ILE A 6 29.52 6.64 -0.63
CA ILE A 6 28.57 5.59 -1.05
C ILE A 6 28.48 4.50 0.01
N HIS A 7 29.60 4.12 0.63
CA HIS A 7 29.61 3.12 1.71
C HIS A 7 28.69 3.55 2.88
N GLU A 8 28.84 4.79 3.35
CA GLU A 8 27.95 5.34 4.39
C GLU A 8 26.49 5.44 3.93
N TRP A 9 26.23 5.81 2.68
CA TRP A 9 24.88 5.85 2.12
C TRP A 9 24.23 4.45 2.12
N LEU A 10 24.96 3.41 1.71
CA LEU A 10 24.48 2.03 1.73
C LEU A 10 24.19 1.54 3.16
N ILE A 11 25.06 1.84 4.11
CA ILE A 11 24.84 1.50 5.52
C ILE A 11 23.58 2.21 6.04
N LYS A 12 23.37 3.48 5.69
CA LYS A 12 22.16 4.21 6.06
C LYS A 12 20.92 3.58 5.42
N CYS A 13 20.93 3.25 4.13
CA CYS A 13 19.77 2.69 3.42
C CYS A 13 19.40 1.27 3.89
N PHE A 14 20.39 0.40 4.06
CA PHE A 14 20.18 -1.04 4.21
C PHE A 14 20.49 -1.55 5.63
N GLY A 15 21.09 -0.73 6.49
CA GLY A 15 21.55 -1.13 7.81
C GLY A 15 23.03 -1.60 7.80
N PRO A 16 23.63 -1.81 8.98
CA PRO A 16 25.07 -2.07 9.10
C PRO A 16 25.51 -3.40 8.47
N ILE A 17 24.62 -4.41 8.43
CA ILE A 17 24.97 -5.73 7.89
C ILE A 17 24.69 -5.78 6.39
N GLN A 18 23.47 -5.45 5.95
CA GLN A 18 23.13 -5.47 4.53
C GLN A 18 23.88 -4.39 3.73
N GLY A 19 24.12 -3.22 4.33
CA GLY A 19 24.89 -2.14 3.70
C GLY A 19 26.36 -2.53 3.46
N GLU A 20 26.98 -3.22 4.41
CA GLU A 20 28.34 -3.74 4.26
C GLU A 20 28.40 -4.81 3.16
N MET A 21 27.42 -5.73 3.11
CA MET A 21 27.34 -6.73 2.04
C MET A 21 27.14 -6.09 0.66
N ALA A 22 26.28 -5.07 0.56
CA ALA A 22 26.07 -4.34 -0.69
C ALA A 22 27.35 -3.62 -1.14
N TRP A 23 28.10 -3.02 -0.19
CA TRP A 23 29.39 -2.40 -0.47
C TRP A 23 30.46 -3.41 -0.92
N GLN A 24 30.50 -4.59 -0.29
CA GLN A 24 31.38 -5.67 -0.72
C GLN A 24 31.08 -6.16 -2.14
N GLN A 25 29.81 -6.18 -2.55
CA GLN A 25 29.45 -6.51 -3.93
C GLN A 25 29.87 -5.40 -4.91
N ILE A 26 29.70 -4.13 -4.54
CA ILE A 26 30.10 -2.98 -5.38
C ILE A 26 31.61 -2.90 -5.52
N SER A 27 32.36 -3.15 -4.45
CA SER A 27 33.83 -3.16 -4.48
C SER A 27 34.41 -4.31 -5.32
N GLN A 28 33.63 -5.37 -5.56
CA GLN A 28 33.98 -6.49 -6.45
C GLN A 28 33.64 -6.23 -7.93
N LEU A 29 32.99 -5.12 -8.26
CA LEU A 29 32.69 -4.77 -9.66
C LEU A 29 33.95 -4.38 -10.45
N PRO A 30 33.99 -4.62 -11.77
CA PRO A 30 35.07 -4.15 -12.64
C PRO A 30 35.33 -2.65 -12.49
N GLU A 31 36.62 -2.27 -12.53
CA GLU A 31 37.12 -0.90 -12.33
C GLU A 31 36.37 0.14 -13.19
N GLU A 32 36.03 -0.21 -14.42
CA GLU A 32 35.33 0.65 -15.39
C GLU A 32 33.90 0.99 -14.94
N ILE A 33 33.19 0.01 -14.37
CA ILE A 33 31.81 0.16 -13.86
C ILE A 33 31.82 0.93 -12.55
N ARG A 34 32.79 0.61 -11.69
CA ARG A 34 33.01 1.33 -10.44
C ARG A 34 33.30 2.80 -10.74
N ALA A 35 34.23 3.10 -11.65
CA ALA A 35 34.56 4.47 -12.06
C ALA A 35 33.34 5.21 -12.66
N GLN A 36 32.49 4.51 -13.41
CA GLN A 36 31.26 5.08 -13.97
C GLN A 36 30.21 5.40 -12.89
N MET A 37 29.95 4.49 -11.95
CA MET A 37 29.07 4.77 -10.80
C MET A 37 29.62 5.92 -9.94
N MET A 38 30.93 5.95 -9.74
CA MET A 38 31.66 6.99 -9.00
C MET A 38 31.80 8.32 -9.74
N SER A 39 31.38 8.39 -11.01
CA SER A 39 31.33 9.63 -11.78
C SER A 39 30.01 10.38 -11.61
N GLN A 40 29.01 9.76 -10.97
CA GLN A 40 27.72 10.39 -10.68
C GLN A 40 27.83 11.33 -9.46
N ASP A 41 27.16 12.47 -9.55
CA ASP A 41 27.18 13.53 -8.53
C ASP A 41 26.54 13.05 -7.21
N PRO A 42 27.22 13.13 -6.06
CA PRO A 42 26.73 12.67 -4.76
C PRO A 42 25.37 13.25 -4.33
N SER A 43 25.03 14.47 -4.76
CA SER A 43 23.73 15.09 -4.45
C SER A 43 22.57 14.55 -5.29
N ARG A 44 22.82 13.57 -6.17
CA ARG A 44 21.79 12.88 -6.96
C ARG A 44 21.32 11.57 -6.35
N LEU A 45 21.97 11.12 -5.27
CA LEU A 45 21.51 9.94 -4.54
C LEU A 45 20.18 10.26 -3.83
N PRO A 46 19.17 9.38 -3.90
CA PRO A 46 17.94 9.54 -3.15
C PRO A 46 18.21 9.59 -1.64
N ASP A 47 17.34 10.28 -0.90
CA ASP A 47 17.43 10.29 0.56
C ASP A 47 17.32 8.85 1.10
N PRO A 48 18.26 8.39 1.94
CA PRO A 48 18.19 7.06 2.56
C PRO A 48 16.85 6.75 3.23
N ALA A 49 16.19 7.74 3.84
CA ALA A 49 14.90 7.54 4.47
C ALA A 49 13.80 7.22 3.43
N GLU A 50 13.84 7.86 2.26
CA GLU A 50 12.92 7.59 1.16
C GLU A 50 13.15 6.18 0.58
N VAL A 51 14.42 5.77 0.44
CA VAL A 51 14.78 4.42 -0.03
C VAL A 51 14.30 3.34 0.93
N GLN A 52 14.46 3.55 2.23
CA GLN A 52 13.95 2.62 3.26
C GLN A 52 12.43 2.52 3.22
N GLN A 53 11.72 3.64 3.10
CA GLN A 53 10.26 3.65 2.98
C GLN A 53 9.80 2.93 1.72
N MET A 54 10.49 3.16 0.60
CA MET A 54 10.22 2.45 -0.64
C MET A 54 10.42 0.94 -0.46
N MET A 55 11.55 0.49 0.08
CA MET A 55 11.78 -0.92 0.31
C MET A 55 10.75 -1.54 1.26
N ALA A 56 10.36 -0.83 2.32
CA ALA A 56 9.31 -1.29 3.23
C ALA A 56 7.97 -1.44 2.49
N ALA A 57 7.60 -0.49 1.63
CA ALA A 57 6.41 -0.57 0.79
C ALA A 57 6.49 -1.73 -0.21
N PHE A 58 7.63 -1.93 -0.89
CA PHE A 58 7.82 -3.08 -1.78
C PHE A 58 7.69 -4.40 -1.02
N SER A 59 8.30 -4.49 0.17
CA SER A 59 8.23 -5.70 0.98
C SER A 59 6.82 -5.98 1.49
N ALA A 60 6.14 -4.95 2.01
CA ALA A 60 4.77 -5.01 2.49
C ALA A 60 3.76 -5.33 1.37
N GLY A 61 4.02 -4.81 0.17
CA GLY A 61 3.27 -5.14 -1.04
C GLY A 61 3.55 -6.53 -1.59
N GLY A 62 4.44 -7.31 -0.97
CA GLY A 62 4.82 -8.61 -1.47
C GLY A 62 5.51 -8.53 -2.82
N LEU A 63 6.35 -7.51 -3.06
CA LEU A 63 7.10 -7.34 -4.32
C LEU A 63 8.58 -7.76 -4.14
N ASN A 64 8.87 -8.60 -3.14
CA ASN A 64 10.23 -9.03 -2.79
C ASN A 64 10.88 -9.93 -3.85
N THR A 65 10.07 -10.70 -4.58
CA THR A 65 10.55 -11.62 -5.61
C THR A 65 9.81 -11.43 -6.92
N MET A 66 10.42 -11.91 -8.01
CA MET A 66 9.80 -11.89 -9.35
C MET A 66 8.47 -12.64 -9.39
N GLY A 67 8.41 -13.80 -8.73
CA GLY A 67 7.18 -14.58 -8.65
C GLY A 67 6.07 -13.84 -7.91
N ASP A 68 6.41 -13.05 -6.89
CA ASP A 68 5.41 -12.28 -6.15
C ASP A 68 4.96 -11.02 -6.91
N MET A 69 5.85 -10.39 -7.69
CA MET A 69 5.49 -9.30 -8.60
C MET A 69 4.52 -9.77 -9.68
N GLN A 70 4.80 -10.92 -10.31
CA GLN A 70 3.91 -11.50 -11.31
C GLN A 70 2.56 -11.87 -10.71
N ARG A 71 2.55 -12.51 -9.54
CA ARG A 71 1.32 -12.81 -8.81
C ARG A 71 0.51 -11.55 -8.48
N THR A 72 1.17 -10.46 -8.09
CA THR A 72 0.49 -9.19 -7.79
C THR A 72 -0.21 -8.60 -9.01
N VAL A 73 0.40 -8.71 -10.19
CA VAL A 73 -0.24 -8.27 -11.45
C VAL A 73 -1.43 -9.17 -11.81
N GLU A 74 -1.34 -10.47 -11.53
CA GLU A 74 -2.42 -11.45 -11.74
C GLU A 74 -3.57 -11.32 -10.73
N GLU A 75 -3.27 -10.91 -9.48
CA GLU A 75 -4.25 -10.76 -8.39
C GLU A 75 -5.22 -9.58 -8.61
N GLY A 76 -4.89 -8.63 -9.49
CA GLY A 76 -5.81 -7.59 -9.94
C GLY A 76 -5.16 -6.21 -10.12
N PRO A 77 -5.96 -5.18 -10.45
CA PRO A 77 -5.48 -3.83 -10.77
C PRO A 77 -5.00 -3.03 -9.54
N ILE A 78 -5.12 -3.58 -8.33
CA ILE A 78 -4.73 -2.93 -7.08
C ILE A 78 -4.01 -3.94 -6.20
N ASN A 79 -2.79 -3.59 -5.74
CA ASN A 79 -2.08 -4.40 -4.74
C ASN A 79 -2.72 -4.22 -3.34
N VAL A 80 -3.71 -5.06 -3.02
CA VAL A 80 -4.47 -4.96 -1.75
C VAL A 80 -3.58 -5.18 -0.53
N LYS A 81 -2.53 -6.02 -0.64
CA LYS A 81 -1.57 -6.27 0.45
C LYS A 81 -0.83 -4.99 0.83
N LEU A 82 -0.33 -4.27 -0.18
CA LEU A 82 0.30 -2.97 0.02
C LEU A 82 -0.68 -1.95 0.62
N ALA A 83 -1.88 -1.83 0.03
CA ALA A 83 -2.90 -0.91 0.50
C ALA A 83 -3.26 -1.17 1.97
N LYS A 84 -3.46 -2.44 2.34
CA LYS A 84 -3.75 -2.85 3.72
C LYS A 84 -2.61 -2.51 4.67
N SER A 85 -1.36 -2.76 4.29
CA SER A 85 -0.21 -2.43 5.13
C SER A 85 -0.10 -0.92 5.41
N ILE A 86 -0.23 -0.08 4.37
CA ILE A 86 -0.21 1.38 4.49
C ILE A 86 -1.38 1.89 5.33
N ALA A 87 -2.58 1.34 5.11
CA ALA A 87 -3.77 1.70 5.86
C ALA A 87 -3.63 1.32 7.34
N LEU A 88 -3.10 0.12 7.65
CA LEU A 88 -2.88 -0.32 9.03
C LEU A 88 -1.79 0.49 9.73
N GLN A 89 -0.74 0.88 9.02
CA GLN A 89 0.29 1.77 9.58
C GLN A 89 -0.33 3.09 10.03
N GLN A 90 -1.21 3.68 9.22
CA GLN A 90 -1.92 4.92 9.57
C GLN A 90 -3.00 4.71 10.62
N ALA A 91 -3.77 3.63 10.56
CA ALA A 91 -4.81 3.31 11.53
C ALA A 91 -4.25 3.03 12.93
N ASN A 92 -3.00 2.58 13.02
CA ASN A 92 -2.27 2.38 14.28
C ASN A 92 -1.37 3.58 14.65
N ALA A 93 -1.55 4.74 14.03
CA ALA A 93 -0.81 5.95 14.39
C ALA A 93 -1.06 6.35 15.86
N SER A 94 -0.16 7.17 16.39
CA SER A 94 -0.20 7.64 17.78
C SER A 94 -1.59 8.15 18.18
N GLY A 95 -2.05 7.73 19.35
CA GLY A 95 -3.38 8.01 19.87
C GLY A 95 -4.43 6.94 19.55
N SER A 96 -4.16 6.00 18.65
CA SER A 96 -5.09 4.91 18.35
C SER A 96 -5.04 3.81 19.40
N GLN A 97 -6.21 3.28 19.77
CA GLN A 97 -6.31 2.16 20.71
C GLN A 97 -5.98 0.84 19.99
N PRO A 98 -5.05 0.01 20.52
CA PRO A 98 -4.68 -1.25 19.90
C PRO A 98 -5.76 -2.34 20.07
N SER A 99 -6.67 -2.16 21.03
CA SER A 99 -7.80 -3.06 21.30
C SER A 99 -8.96 -2.29 21.91
N VAL A 100 -10.16 -2.83 21.80
CA VAL A 100 -11.34 -2.31 22.49
C VAL A 100 -11.36 -2.84 23.92
N SER A 101 -11.49 -1.95 24.91
CA SER A 101 -11.60 -2.35 26.31
C SER A 101 -12.91 -3.09 26.58
N ALA A 102 -12.95 -3.93 27.61
CA ALA A 102 -14.19 -4.63 27.98
C ALA A 102 -15.34 -3.65 28.32
N VAL A 103 -15.00 -2.54 28.98
CA VAL A 103 -15.96 -1.50 29.38
C VAL A 103 -16.52 -0.78 28.17
N ASP A 104 -15.65 -0.30 27.26
CA ASP A 104 -16.09 0.41 26.05
C ASP A 104 -16.85 -0.53 25.11
N GLY A 105 -16.41 -1.79 25.02
CA GLY A 105 -17.07 -2.82 24.24
C GLY A 105 -18.48 -3.16 24.73
N GLU A 106 -18.66 -3.27 26.05
CA GLU A 106 -19.99 -3.47 26.64
C GLU A 106 -20.90 -2.25 26.44
N ALA A 107 -20.36 -1.04 26.66
CA ALA A 107 -21.10 0.20 26.48
C ALA A 107 -21.59 0.37 25.02
N ALA A 108 -20.70 0.15 24.04
CA ALA A 108 -21.04 0.22 22.62
C ALA A 108 -22.08 -0.83 22.23
N ARG A 109 -21.92 -2.08 22.65
CA ARG A 109 -22.91 -3.14 22.39
C ARG A 109 -24.28 -2.81 22.98
N ARG A 110 -24.31 -2.33 24.23
CA ARG A 110 -25.56 -1.94 24.89
C ARG A 110 -26.26 -0.81 24.13
N ALA A 111 -25.53 0.23 23.76
CA ALA A 111 -26.07 1.35 22.99
C ALA A 111 -26.64 0.91 21.63
N MET A 112 -25.94 0.03 20.91
CA MET A 112 -26.43 -0.52 19.63
C MET A 112 -27.70 -1.38 19.82
N SER A 113 -27.75 -2.21 20.85
CA SER A 113 -28.94 -3.01 21.15
C SER A 113 -30.14 -2.14 21.55
N GLU A 114 -29.93 -1.09 22.34
CA GLU A 114 -30.97 -0.12 22.70
C GLU A 114 -31.48 0.64 21.47
N ALA A 115 -30.58 1.06 20.58
CA ALA A 115 -30.95 1.71 19.32
C ALA A 115 -31.78 0.77 18.43
N ASN A 116 -31.39 -0.50 18.27
CA ASN A 116 -32.16 -1.48 17.51
C ASN A 116 -33.57 -1.67 18.10
N LEU A 117 -33.72 -1.75 19.43
CA LEU A 117 -35.04 -1.87 20.05
C LEU A 117 -35.96 -0.68 19.71
N TRP A 118 -35.42 0.53 19.63
CA TRP A 118 -36.18 1.72 19.24
C TRP A 118 -36.51 1.72 17.75
N LEU A 119 -35.55 1.33 16.90
CA LEU A 119 -35.73 1.23 15.45
C LEU A 119 -36.76 0.15 15.09
N ASP A 120 -36.76 -0.99 15.77
CA ASP A 120 -37.73 -2.09 15.55
C ASP A 120 -39.18 -1.63 15.73
N THR A 121 -39.43 -0.63 16.59
CA THR A 121 -40.77 -0.06 16.79
C THR A 121 -41.13 0.97 15.71
N ALA A 122 -40.13 1.63 15.13
CA ALA A 122 -40.30 2.76 14.21
C ALA A 122 -40.14 2.39 12.73
N CYS A 123 -39.55 1.23 12.42
CA CYS A 123 -39.22 0.79 11.07
C CYS A 123 -40.00 -0.48 10.69
N GLU A 124 -40.40 -0.57 9.42
CA GLU A 124 -41.11 -1.76 8.88
C GLU A 124 -40.16 -2.85 8.37
N PHE A 125 -38.86 -2.55 8.26
CA PHE A 125 -37.85 -3.49 7.82
C PHE A 125 -37.26 -4.25 9.01
N ASP A 126 -37.03 -5.55 8.81
CA ASP A 126 -36.34 -6.38 9.80
C ASP A 126 -34.90 -5.88 10.03
N PRO A 127 -34.37 -5.97 11.26
CA PRO A 127 -32.98 -5.64 11.53
C PRO A 127 -32.04 -6.55 10.73
N ALA A 128 -30.87 -6.01 10.38
CA ALA A 128 -29.84 -6.79 9.70
C ALA A 128 -29.42 -8.00 10.54
N PRO A 129 -29.21 -9.18 9.92
CA PRO A 129 -28.83 -10.38 10.65
C PRO A 129 -27.39 -10.26 11.22
N GLY A 130 -27.19 -10.84 12.40
CA GLY A 130 -25.88 -10.89 13.07
C GLY A 130 -25.80 -9.96 14.29
N GLU A 131 -24.66 -10.00 14.97
CA GLU A 131 -24.35 -9.09 16.07
C GLU A 131 -23.44 -7.97 15.55
N PRO A 132 -23.73 -6.69 15.83
CA PRO A 132 -22.85 -5.60 15.44
C PRO A 132 -21.46 -5.70 16.07
N ASP A 133 -20.42 -5.48 15.27
CA ASP A 133 -19.05 -5.50 15.73
C ASP A 133 -18.69 -4.24 16.52
N VAL A 134 -17.79 -4.38 17.50
CA VAL A 134 -17.13 -3.24 18.14
C VAL A 134 -15.65 -3.28 17.77
N LEU A 135 -15.23 -2.27 17.01
CA LEU A 135 -13.99 -2.28 16.24
C LEU A 135 -12.99 -1.26 16.78
N THR A 136 -11.70 -1.56 16.57
CA THR A 136 -10.64 -0.54 16.54
C THR A 136 -10.55 0.06 15.13
N ARG A 137 -9.83 1.18 14.98
CA ARG A 137 -9.52 1.75 13.64
C ARG A 137 -8.86 0.73 12.73
N ALA A 138 -7.89 -0.01 13.27
CA ALA A 138 -7.24 -1.11 12.56
C ALA A 138 -8.23 -2.22 12.19
N GLY A 139 -9.09 -2.66 13.12
CA GLY A 139 -10.10 -3.68 12.84
C GLY A 139 -11.08 -3.26 11.74
N TRP A 140 -11.45 -1.98 11.68
CA TRP A 140 -12.24 -1.44 10.57
C TRP A 140 -11.50 -1.52 9.24
N VAL A 141 -10.21 -1.14 9.19
CA VAL A 141 -9.38 -1.29 7.98
C VAL A 141 -9.31 -2.75 7.54
N GLU A 142 -9.02 -3.68 8.47
CA GLU A 142 -8.93 -5.10 8.15
C GLU A 142 -10.24 -5.67 7.61
N GLY A 143 -11.37 -5.21 8.14
CA GLY A 143 -12.70 -5.66 7.73
C GLY A 143 -13.17 -5.08 6.40
N THR A 144 -12.67 -3.90 5.98
CA THR A 144 -13.23 -3.14 4.85
C THR A 144 -12.31 -3.04 3.63
N ILE A 145 -10.99 -3.13 3.79
CA ILE A 145 -10.02 -2.82 2.71
C ILE A 145 -10.20 -3.67 1.45
N ASP A 146 -10.58 -4.94 1.60
CA ASP A 146 -10.83 -5.84 0.47
C ASP A 146 -12.02 -5.37 -0.37
N GLN A 147 -13.08 -4.87 0.28
CA GLN A 147 -14.26 -4.36 -0.44
C GLN A 147 -14.00 -3.00 -1.06
N TRP A 148 -13.22 -2.14 -0.39
CA TRP A 148 -12.75 -0.90 -1.00
C TRP A 148 -11.94 -1.16 -2.27
N ALA A 149 -11.03 -2.13 -2.25
CA ALA A 149 -10.25 -2.51 -3.43
C ALA A 149 -11.17 -3.00 -4.56
N LYS A 150 -12.16 -3.85 -4.26
CA LYS A 150 -13.14 -4.31 -5.27
C LYS A 150 -13.95 -3.16 -5.85
N PHE A 151 -14.37 -2.22 -5.00
CA PHE A 151 -15.14 -1.05 -5.44
C PHE A 151 -14.30 -0.13 -6.34
N ALA A 152 -13.02 0.07 -6.01
CA ALA A 152 -12.10 0.90 -6.78
C ALA A 152 -11.50 0.21 -8.02
N ALA A 153 -11.53 -1.12 -8.09
CA ALA A 153 -10.88 -1.91 -9.14
C ALA A 153 -11.24 -1.49 -10.57
N PRO A 154 -12.52 -1.26 -10.94
CA PRO A 154 -12.87 -0.87 -12.31
C PRO A 154 -12.28 0.47 -12.73
N VAL A 155 -12.11 1.40 -11.77
CA VAL A 155 -11.50 2.71 -12.01
C VAL A 155 -10.00 2.55 -12.21
N ALA A 156 -9.33 1.77 -11.35
CA ALA A 156 -7.90 1.50 -11.47
C ALA A 156 -7.57 0.79 -12.79
N GLU A 157 -8.38 -0.18 -13.21
CA GLU A 157 -8.24 -0.89 -14.49
C GLU A 157 -8.38 0.07 -15.68
N SER A 158 -9.44 0.88 -15.71
CA SER A 158 -9.68 1.85 -16.79
C SER A 158 -8.54 2.89 -16.89
N MET A 159 -8.01 3.34 -15.76
CA MET A 159 -6.89 4.28 -15.73
C MET A 159 -5.58 3.65 -16.19
N ASN A 160 -5.31 2.40 -15.80
CA ASN A 160 -4.13 1.64 -16.26
C ASN A 160 -4.18 1.44 -17.78
N ASP A 161 -5.34 1.06 -18.33
CA ASP A 161 -5.52 0.87 -19.76
C ASP A 161 -5.36 2.18 -20.55
N ALA A 162 -5.93 3.28 -20.04
CA ALA A 162 -5.76 4.59 -20.66
C ALA A 162 -4.29 5.03 -20.67
N LEU A 163 -3.59 4.83 -19.57
CA LEU A 163 -2.17 5.18 -19.44
C LEU A 163 -1.29 4.32 -20.37
N ALA A 164 -1.57 3.02 -20.44
CA ALA A 164 -0.91 2.12 -21.38
C ALA A 164 -1.17 2.52 -22.85
N SER A 165 -2.40 2.93 -23.19
CA SER A 165 -2.75 3.40 -24.54
C SER A 165 -1.95 4.65 -24.92
N VAL A 166 -1.92 5.66 -24.06
CA VAL A 166 -1.17 6.92 -24.32
C VAL A 166 0.33 6.68 -24.48
N ILE A 167 0.90 5.81 -23.63
CA ILE A 167 2.31 5.44 -23.74
C ILE A 167 2.56 4.67 -25.03
N SER A 168 1.72 3.72 -25.39
CA SER A 168 1.83 3.00 -26.67
C SER A 168 1.71 3.93 -27.88
N GLU A 169 0.79 4.90 -27.85
CA GLU A 169 0.63 5.88 -28.92
C GLU A 169 1.85 6.81 -29.07
N ARG A 170 2.49 7.20 -27.96
CA ARG A 170 3.64 8.13 -27.97
C ARG A 170 5.00 7.45 -28.09
N LEU A 171 5.17 6.26 -27.54
CA LEU A 171 6.43 5.51 -27.46
C LEU A 171 6.42 4.18 -28.24
N GLY A 172 5.26 3.67 -28.66
CA GLY A 172 5.14 2.38 -29.36
C GLY A 172 5.86 2.34 -30.72
N GLY A 173 6.01 3.50 -31.38
CA GLY A 173 6.87 3.64 -32.57
C GLY A 173 8.37 3.69 -32.27
N MET A 174 8.76 3.95 -31.02
CA MET A 174 10.16 4.09 -30.56
C MET A 174 10.66 2.82 -29.85
N LEU A 175 9.75 2.04 -29.25
CA LEU A 175 9.98 0.76 -28.58
C LEU A 175 9.75 -0.46 -29.50
N GLY A 176 9.36 -0.26 -30.77
CA GLY A 176 8.89 -1.31 -31.69
C GLY A 176 9.89 -2.43 -32.04
N ASN A 177 11.10 -2.43 -31.48
CA ASN A 177 12.07 -3.52 -31.58
C ASN A 177 12.93 -3.70 -30.32
N GLY A 178 12.57 -3.05 -29.22
CA GLY A 178 13.36 -3.06 -27.99
C GLY A 178 12.61 -3.81 -26.91
N GLU A 179 13.10 -5.00 -26.55
CA GLU A 179 13.18 -5.35 -25.12
C GLU A 179 13.57 -4.07 -24.36
N VAL A 180 13.08 -3.86 -23.13
CA VAL A 180 13.72 -2.85 -22.26
C VAL A 180 15.19 -3.26 -22.18
N ALA A 181 16.02 -2.65 -23.02
CA ALA A 181 17.38 -3.08 -23.27
C ALA A 181 18.25 -2.49 -22.17
N GLY A 182 18.00 -2.90 -20.94
CA GLY A 182 18.62 -2.34 -19.77
C GLY A 182 18.25 -0.87 -19.54
N MET A 183 18.18 -0.46 -18.29
CA MET A 183 18.65 0.89 -18.00
C MET A 183 20.16 0.87 -18.34
N PHE A 184 20.54 1.34 -19.52
CA PHE A 184 21.94 1.38 -19.96
C PHE A 184 22.74 2.27 -19.00
N ALA A 185 23.51 1.64 -18.12
CA ALA A 185 24.53 2.27 -17.29
C ALA A 185 25.82 1.41 -17.30
N GLY A 186 26.35 1.07 -18.49
CA GLY A 186 27.69 0.47 -18.63
C GLY A 186 27.76 -0.88 -19.39
N PRO A 187 28.98 -1.45 -19.52
CA PRO A 187 29.29 -2.61 -20.38
C PRO A 187 28.83 -3.98 -19.83
N VAL A 188 28.23 -4.05 -18.65
CA VAL A 188 27.60 -5.27 -18.13
C VAL A 188 26.09 -5.10 -18.18
N PRO A 189 25.35 -5.83 -19.04
CA PRO A 189 23.91 -5.85 -18.98
C PRO A 189 23.50 -6.49 -17.66
N ILE A 190 22.90 -5.71 -16.75
CA ILE A 190 22.09 -6.28 -15.68
C ILE A 190 20.95 -7.02 -16.40
N PRO A 191 20.84 -8.35 -16.29
CA PRO A 191 19.80 -9.08 -17.00
C PRO A 191 18.46 -8.60 -16.48
N ILE A 192 17.73 -7.82 -17.27
CA ILE A 192 16.32 -7.57 -17.03
C ILE A 192 15.62 -8.91 -17.30
N PRO A 193 15.00 -9.53 -16.29
CA PRO A 193 14.33 -10.83 -16.46
C PRO A 193 13.30 -10.75 -17.58
N ASP A 194 13.10 -11.84 -18.31
CA ASP A 194 12.26 -11.84 -19.52
C ASP A 194 10.83 -11.31 -19.31
N GLY A 195 10.28 -11.41 -18.08
CA GLY A 195 8.98 -10.85 -17.70
C GLY A 195 8.95 -9.35 -17.37
N MET A 196 10.11 -8.68 -17.25
CA MET A 196 10.22 -7.21 -17.15
C MET A 196 10.65 -6.57 -18.46
N LYS A 197 10.88 -7.37 -19.50
CA LYS A 197 11.17 -6.85 -20.84
C LYS A 197 9.95 -6.26 -21.52
N ASP A 198 8.74 -6.60 -21.04
CA ASP A 198 7.49 -5.97 -21.47
C ASP A 198 7.27 -4.63 -20.73
N PRO A 199 7.39 -3.50 -21.43
CA PRO A 199 7.10 -2.19 -20.84
C PRO A 199 5.65 -2.11 -20.32
N GLY A 200 4.72 -2.86 -20.92
CA GLY A 200 3.32 -2.92 -20.50
C GLY A 200 3.15 -3.53 -19.10
N GLN A 201 3.80 -4.66 -18.83
CA GLN A 201 3.76 -5.33 -17.53
C GLN A 201 4.39 -4.48 -16.42
N LEU A 202 5.52 -3.82 -16.69
CA LEU A 202 6.14 -2.87 -15.76
C LEU A 202 5.19 -1.70 -15.45
N MET A 203 4.54 -1.14 -16.48
CA MET A 203 3.61 -0.04 -16.30
C MET A 203 2.39 -0.44 -15.46
N LYS A 204 1.84 -1.62 -15.72
CA LYS A 204 0.74 -2.19 -14.91
C LYS A 204 1.15 -2.37 -13.46
N LEU A 205 2.35 -2.91 -13.20
CA LEU A 205 2.86 -3.07 -11.84
C LEU A 205 2.98 -1.71 -11.12
N LEU A 206 3.54 -0.70 -11.80
CA LEU A 206 3.66 0.66 -11.27
C LEU A 206 2.28 1.30 -11.00
N GLY A 207 1.33 1.12 -11.93
CA GLY A 207 -0.05 1.57 -11.78
C GLY A 207 -0.74 0.92 -10.57
N ASN A 208 -0.71 -0.42 -10.51
CA ASN A 208 -1.28 -1.21 -9.41
C ASN A 208 -0.73 -0.81 -8.04
N THR A 209 0.58 -0.53 -7.98
CA THR A 209 1.27 -0.11 -6.76
C THR A 209 0.88 1.31 -6.37
N SER A 210 0.78 2.22 -7.34
CA SER A 210 0.40 3.62 -7.10
C SER A 210 -1.04 3.75 -6.58
N PHE A 211 -1.98 3.02 -7.17
CA PHE A 211 -3.36 2.97 -6.68
C PHE A 211 -3.45 2.33 -5.30
N ALA A 212 -2.67 1.27 -5.03
CA ALA A 212 -2.63 0.66 -3.72
C ALA A 212 -2.15 1.64 -2.63
N MET A 213 -1.13 2.45 -2.91
CA MET A 213 -0.70 3.49 -1.96
C MET A 213 -1.80 4.51 -1.68
N GLN A 214 -2.44 5.04 -2.73
CA GLN A 214 -3.54 6.00 -2.59
C GLN A 214 -4.72 5.41 -1.81
N LEU A 215 -5.11 4.18 -2.12
CA LEU A 215 -6.17 3.47 -1.41
C LEU A 215 -5.80 3.24 0.06
N GLY A 216 -4.56 2.84 0.33
CA GLY A 216 -4.06 2.63 1.68
C GLY A 216 -4.09 3.90 2.52
N HIS A 217 -3.64 5.04 1.95
CA HIS A 217 -3.74 6.34 2.61
C HIS A 217 -5.19 6.77 2.85
N ALA A 218 -6.05 6.65 1.85
CA ALA A 218 -7.46 7.01 1.99
C ALA A 218 -8.16 6.18 3.08
N ALA A 219 -8.01 4.86 3.06
CA ALA A 219 -8.59 3.97 4.07
C ALA A 219 -7.99 4.19 5.46
N GLY A 220 -6.67 4.43 5.53
CA GLY A 220 -5.97 4.77 6.76
C GLY A 220 -6.50 6.05 7.40
N ASN A 221 -6.62 7.13 6.64
CA ASN A 221 -7.17 8.40 7.11
C ASN A 221 -8.64 8.27 7.51
N LEU A 222 -9.47 7.64 6.66
CA LEU A 222 -10.89 7.42 6.94
C LEU A 222 -11.10 6.66 8.24
N SER A 223 -10.21 5.72 8.59
CA SER A 223 -10.33 4.97 9.85
C SER A 223 -10.32 5.85 11.11
N HIS A 224 -9.80 7.08 11.04
CA HIS A 224 -9.82 8.06 12.13
C HIS A 224 -11.06 8.96 12.13
N GLU A 225 -11.78 9.05 11.02
CA GLU A 225 -12.93 9.96 10.85
C GLU A 225 -14.27 9.25 10.99
N VAL A 226 -14.34 7.99 10.58
CA VAL A 226 -15.60 7.24 10.50
C VAL A 226 -15.98 6.67 11.86
N HIS A 227 -17.27 6.67 12.19
CA HIS A 227 -17.78 6.15 13.45
C HIS A 227 -18.21 4.69 13.34
N GLY A 228 -18.51 4.22 12.12
CA GLY A 228 -18.84 2.83 11.87
C GLY A 228 -18.68 2.40 10.41
N SER A 229 -19.23 1.23 10.12
CA SER A 229 -19.13 0.57 8.82
C SER A 229 -20.04 1.14 7.74
N PHE A 230 -20.97 2.02 8.09
CA PHE A 230 -22.01 2.52 7.18
C PHE A 230 -21.95 4.04 6.95
N ASP A 231 -21.01 4.77 7.56
CA ASP A 231 -20.87 6.22 7.39
C ASP A 231 -20.68 6.63 5.92
N GLN A 232 -20.17 5.73 5.08
CA GLN A 232 -19.90 5.98 3.67
C GLN A 232 -21.08 5.61 2.76
N GLY A 233 -22.17 5.06 3.32
CA GLY A 233 -23.34 4.61 2.56
C GLY A 233 -23.12 3.33 1.74
N ILE A 234 -22.01 2.62 1.96
CA ILE A 234 -21.66 1.37 1.28
C ILE A 234 -21.41 0.29 2.33
N SER A 235 -21.95 -0.92 2.13
CA SER A 235 -21.72 -2.05 3.02
C SER A 235 -20.34 -2.67 2.79
N LEU A 236 -19.34 -2.20 3.54
CA LEU A 236 -17.94 -2.60 3.35
C LEU A 236 -17.51 -3.75 4.25
N LEU A 237 -18.14 -3.93 5.43
CA LEU A 237 -17.88 -5.08 6.27
C LEU A 237 -18.58 -6.34 5.74
N LYS A 238 -18.00 -7.50 6.04
CA LYS A 238 -18.63 -8.81 5.77
C LYS A 238 -19.82 -9.08 6.69
N ASN A 239 -19.82 -8.50 7.89
CA ASN A 239 -20.90 -8.60 8.85
C ASN A 239 -22.07 -7.68 8.43
N PRO A 240 -23.26 -8.22 8.10
CA PRO A 240 -24.40 -7.41 7.68
C PRO A 240 -24.92 -6.48 8.77
N ALA A 241 -24.75 -6.84 10.05
CA ALA A 241 -25.08 -5.98 11.18
C ALA A 241 -24.10 -4.79 11.33
N GLY A 242 -23.01 -4.80 10.57
CA GLY A 242 -22.00 -3.75 10.59
C GLY A 242 -21.21 -3.69 11.89
N GLY A 243 -20.67 -2.52 12.18
CA GLY A 243 -19.97 -2.28 13.44
C GLY A 243 -19.62 -0.81 13.68
N LEU A 244 -19.30 -0.50 14.93
CA LEU A 244 -18.87 0.81 15.38
C LEU A 244 -17.40 0.81 15.78
N ILE A 245 -16.70 1.89 15.46
CA ILE A 245 -15.36 2.17 15.99
C ILE A 245 -15.54 2.88 17.33
N ALA A 246 -15.46 2.13 18.43
CA ALA A 246 -15.78 2.61 19.77
C ALA A 246 -14.99 3.87 20.17
N GLN A 247 -13.69 3.90 19.82
CA GLN A 247 -12.83 5.04 20.07
C GLN A 247 -13.37 6.30 19.39
N ASN A 248 -13.68 6.24 18.09
CA ASN A 248 -14.13 7.40 17.31
C ASN A 248 -15.48 7.90 17.80
N ALA A 249 -16.42 7.00 18.07
CA ALA A 249 -17.72 7.33 18.66
C ALA A 249 -17.57 8.06 20.01
N THR A 250 -16.65 7.60 20.86
CA THR A 250 -16.39 8.21 22.17
C THR A 250 -15.69 9.55 22.06
N GLU A 251 -14.73 9.70 21.15
CA GLU A 251 -14.04 10.96 20.88
C GLU A 251 -14.99 12.02 20.32
N TYR A 252 -15.87 11.63 19.40
CA TYR A 252 -16.92 12.49 18.87
C TYR A 252 -17.91 12.93 19.95
N ALA A 253 -18.36 12.00 20.80
CA ALA A 253 -19.26 12.36 21.90
C ALA A 253 -18.66 13.39 22.88
N LYS A 254 -17.33 13.43 23.03
CA LYS A 254 -16.63 14.41 23.87
C LYS A 254 -16.44 15.78 23.19
N SER A 255 -16.57 15.86 21.87
CA SER A 255 -16.39 17.11 21.11
C SER A 255 -17.69 17.91 20.91
N LEU A 256 -18.84 17.32 21.22
CA LEU A 256 -20.16 17.94 21.26
C LEU A 256 -20.34 18.84 22.51
#